data_AF-A0A3D2KHJ8-F1
#
_entry.id   AF-A0A3D2KHJ8-F1
#
_cell.length_a   1.000
_cell.length_b   1.000
_cell.length_c   1.000
_cell.angle_alpha   90.00
_cell.angle_beta   90.00
_cell.angle_gamma   90.00
#
_symmetry.space_group_name_H-M   'P 1'
#
loop_
_entity.id
_entity.type
_entity.pdbx_description
1 polymer ?
#
loop_
_entity_poly.entity_id
_entity_poly.type
_entity_poly.pdbx_seq_one_letter_code
_entity_poly.pdbx_strand_id
1 'polypeptide(L)' 'MICPYCEQGRVIKAKIKKNGRIINICEECDTVWKGEIDLLTGISFEAFIKKQGYEGNWNELEVEN' A
#
# COMPACT_ATOMS: atom_id res chain seq x y z
N MET A 1 1.54 6.06 -11.07
CA MET A 1 0.32 5.90 -11.90
C MET A 1 -0.90 6.32 -11.08
N ILE A 2 -2.02 6.68 -11.70
CA ILE A 2 -3.26 6.95 -10.95
C ILE A 2 -3.82 5.63 -10.42
N CYS A 3 -4.33 5.64 -9.19
CA CYS A 3 -4.98 4.51 -8.55
C CYS A 3 -6.23 4.08 -9.34
N PRO A 4 -6.32 2.83 -9.81
CA PRO A 4 -7.49 2.37 -10.54
C PRO A 4 -8.73 2.21 -9.66
N TYR A 5 -8.57 2.10 -8.33
CA TYR A 5 -9.67 1.88 -7.39
C TYR A 5 -10.43 3.16 -7.04
N CYS A 6 -9.72 4.26 -6.76
CA CYS A 6 -10.33 5.52 -6.33
C CYS A 6 -10.25 6.63 -7.38
N GLU A 7 -9.47 6.43 -8.44
CA GLU A 7 -9.27 7.37 -9.55
C GLU A 7 -8.79 8.78 -9.14
N GLN A 8 -8.29 8.94 -7.91
CA GLN A 8 -7.92 10.23 -7.32
C GLN A 8 -6.44 10.26 -6.90
N GLY A 9 -6.02 9.29 -6.07
CA GLY A 9 -4.65 9.22 -5.56
C GLY A 9 -3.64 8.62 -6.55
N ARG A 10 -2.36 8.87 -6.33
CA ARG A 10 -1.28 8.15 -7.03
C ARG A 10 -0.92 6.87 -6.31
N VAL A 11 -0.61 5.85 -7.09
CA VAL A 11 0.08 4.66 -6.59
C VAL A 11 1.57 4.95 -6.53
N ILE A 12 2.11 4.86 -5.32
CA ILE A 12 3.51 5.10 -4.97
C ILE A 12 4.14 3.81 -4.44
N LYS A 13 5.48 3.76 -4.42
CA LYS A 13 6.22 2.67 -3.77
C LYS A 13 6.51 3.07 -2.32
N ALA A 14 6.26 2.13 -1.41
CA ALA A 14 6.59 2.29 -0.01
C ALA A 14 7.27 1.03 0.53
N LYS A 15 8.21 1.22 1.44
CA LYS A 15 8.87 0.16 2.18
C LYS A 15 8.25 0.02 3.56
N ILE A 16 7.89 -1.20 3.94
CA ILE A 16 7.46 -1.49 5.32
C ILE A 16 8.70 -1.48 6.21
N LYS A 17 8.78 -0.53 7.16
CA LYS A 17 9.96 -0.33 8.01
C LYS A 17 10.38 -1.58 8.78
N LYS A 18 9.40 -2.33 9.30
CA LYS A 18 9.65 -3.50 10.18
C LYS A 18 10.31 -4.69 9.48
N ASN A 19 10.00 -4.92 8.19
CA ASN A 19 10.48 -6.12 7.48
C ASN A 19 11.17 -5.83 6.14
N GLY A 20 11.27 -4.55 5.77
CA GLY A 20 11.94 -4.09 4.55
C GLY A 20 11.20 -4.42 3.25
N ARG A 21 9.99 -4.97 3.30
CA ARG A 21 9.22 -5.35 2.11
C ARG A 21 8.75 -4.09 1.36
N ILE A 22 8.98 -4.07 0.04
CA ILE A 22 8.43 -3.05 -0.86
C ILE A 22 7.00 -3.42 -1.26
N ILE A 23 6.12 -2.43 -1.26
CA ILE A 23 4.73 -2.52 -1.72
C ILE A 23 4.39 -1.34 -2.63
N ASN A 24 3.38 -1.51 -3.46
CA ASN A 24 2.70 -0.40 -4.11
C ASN A 24 1.49 -0.01 -3.28
N ILE A 25 1.30 1.27 -2.95
CA ILE A 25 0.19 1.77 -2.15
C ILE A 25 -0.40 3.04 -2.78
N CYS A 26 -1.72 3.21 -2.72
CA CYS A 26 -2.39 4.46 -3.07
C CYS A 26 -2.27 5.46 -1.93
N GLU A 27 -1.85 6.69 -2.21
CA GLU A 27 -1.70 7.76 -1.22
C GLU A 27 -3.03 8.38 -0.73
N GLU A 28 -4.15 8.03 -1.36
CA GLU A 28 -5.48 8.57 -1.02
C GLU A 28 -6.39 7.53 -0.34
N CYS A 29 -6.43 6.29 -0.85
CA CYS A 29 -7.39 5.28 -0.41
C CYS A 29 -6.74 4.05 0.24
N ASP A 30 -5.44 4.13 0.54
CA ASP A 30 -4.66 3.10 1.24
C ASP A 30 -4.74 1.70 0.63
N THR A 31 -5.10 1.58 -0.65
CA THR A 31 -5.13 0.29 -1.34
C THR A 31 -3.71 -0.14 -1.70
N VAL A 32 -3.40 -1.42 -1.52
CA VAL A 32 -2.07 -1.99 -1.65
C VAL A 32 -2.05 -3.12 -2.65
N TRP A 33 -0.97 -3.18 -3.42
CA TRP A 33 -0.67 -4.24 -4.36
C TRP A 33 0.72 -4.82 -4.10
N LYS A 34 0.82 -6.14 -4.16
CA LYS A 34 2.09 -6.89 -4.09
C LYS A 34 2.73 -7.12 -5.46
N GLY A 35 1.97 -6.89 -6.54
CA GLY A 35 2.36 -7.17 -7.92
C GLY A 35 1.69 -6.18 -8.86
N GLU A 36 0.93 -6.71 -9.83
CA GLU A 36 0.15 -5.90 -10.77
C GLU A 36 -0.82 -4.97 -10.04
N ILE A 37 -1.00 -3.78 -10.60
CA ILE A 37 -1.86 -2.73 -10.05
C ILE A 37 -3.16 -2.75 -10.84
N ASP A 38 -4.16 -3.46 -10.31
CA ASP A 38 -5.45 -3.67 -10.95
C ASP A 38 -6.60 -3.72 -9.92
N LEU A 39 -7.83 -3.83 -10.42
CA LEU A 39 -9.07 -3.83 -9.63
C LEU A 39 -9.37 -5.16 -8.91
N LEU A 40 -8.65 -6.24 -9.22
CA LEU A 40 -8.89 -7.59 -8.68
C LEU A 40 -7.91 -7.94 -7.55
N THR A 41 -6.71 -7.38 -7.57
CA THR A 41 -5.61 -7.74 -6.67
C THR A 41 -5.38 -6.75 -5.53
N GLY A 42 -6.04 -5.59 -5.57
CA GLY A 42 -5.95 -4.55 -4.54
C GLY A 42 -6.61 -4.97 -3.22
N ILE A 43 -5.92 -4.70 -2.10
CA ILE A 43 -6.46 -4.90 -0.75
C ILE A 43 -6.15 -3.69 0.13
N SER A 44 -6.94 -3.43 1.18
CA SER A 44 -6.62 -2.33 2.10
C SER A 44 -5.30 -2.57 2.83
N PHE A 45 -4.51 -1.51 3.01
CA PHE A 45 -3.24 -1.55 3.72
C PHE A 45 -3.41 -2.08 5.14
N GLU A 46 -4.43 -1.60 5.85
CA GLU A 46 -4.75 -2.05 7.21
C GLU A 46 -4.93 -3.56 7.28
N ALA A 47 -5.75 -4.16 6.40
CA ALA A 47 -5.98 -5.60 6.38
C ALA A 47 -4.72 -6.37 5.96
N PHE A 48 -3.94 -5.82 5.03
CA PHE A 48 -2.68 -6.40 4.58
C PHE A 48 -1.63 -6.49 5.70
N ILE A 49 -1.53 -5.45 6.51
CA ILE A 49 -0.44 -5.30 7.49
C ILE A 49 -0.83 -5.86 8.86
N LYS A 50 -2.12 -5.79 9.27
CA LYS A 50 -2.60 -6.46 10.49
C LYS A 50 -2.44 -7.99 10.43
N LYS A 51 -2.55 -8.60 9.24
CA LYS A 51 -2.23 -10.02 9.03
C LYS A 51 -0.78 -10.40 9.35
N GLN A 52 0.10 -9.41 9.47
CA GLN A 52 1.52 -9.58 9.82
C GLN A 52 1.81 -9.22 11.29
N GLY A 53 0.78 -8.90 12.09
CA GLY A 53 0.92 -8.53 13.50
C GLY A 53 1.39 -7.09 13.73
N TYR A 54 1.12 -6.21 12.77
CA TYR A 54 1.54 -4.80 12.77
C TYR A 54 0.34 -3.87 13.00
N GLU A 55 0.60 -2.58 13.24
CA GLU A 55 -0.42 -1.66 13.76
C GLU A 55 -1.49 -1.25 12.74
N GLY A 56 -1.15 -1.19 11.45
CA GLY A 56 -2.13 -0.79 10.43
C GLY A 56 -2.05 0.65 9.95
N ASN A 57 -0.96 1.37 10.22
CA ASN A 57 -0.89 2.81 9.97
C ASN A 57 0.36 3.24 9.17
N TRP A 58 0.27 4.41 8.53
CA TRP A 58 1.32 4.96 7.65
C TRP A 58 2.67 5.19 8.34
N ASN A 59 2.73 5.28 9.68
CA ASN A 59 4.02 5.40 10.38
C ASN A 59 4.90 4.16 10.18
N GLU A 60 4.31 3.02 9.83
CA GLU A 60 5.02 1.78 9.51
C GLU A 60 5.64 1.79 8.10
N LEU A 61 5.38 2.82 7.30
CA LEU A 61 5.87 2.98 5.92
C LEU A 61 6.99 4.02 5.82
N GLU A 62 7.92 3.75 4.92
CA GLU A 62 8.90 4.69 4.39
C GLU A 62 8.62 4.85 2.89
N VAL A 63 8.20 6.04 2.48
CA VAL A 63 7.91 6.35 1.07
C VAL A 63 9.23 6.65 0.37
N GLU A 64 9.51 5.95 -0.72
CA GLU A 64 10.67 6.25 -1.56
C GLU A 64 10.32 7.43 -2.49
N ASN A 65 11.08 8.53 -2.38
CA ASN A 65 10.97 9.71 -3.25
C ASN A 65 11.63 9.48 -4.61
#